data_AF-A0A540KA09-F1
#
_entry.id   AF-A0A540KA09-F1
#
_cell.length_a   1.000
_cell.length_b   1.000
_cell.length_c   1.000
_cell.angle_alpha   90.00
_cell.angle_beta   90.00
_cell.angle_gamma   90.00
#
_symmetry.space_group_name_H-M   'P 1'
#
loop_
_entity.id
_entity.type
_entity.pdbx_description
1 polymer ?
#
loop_
_entity_poly.entity_id
_entity_poly.type
_entity_poly.pdbx_seq_one_letter_code
_entity_poly.pdbx_strand_id
1 'polypeptide(L)'
;MTDKYSEDNLISKTERFLSQSVLKSFKESLRALKSCERVMPLAENLGITQRCIDYVASHATSADPLLFGWPVSNGGPNRNANRAAVSASSASKRLILWNGINAAGERRRSKHADS
;
A
#
# COMPACT_ATOMS: atom_id res chain seq x y z
N MET A 1 8.96 -34.77 -5.27
CA MET A 1 10.26 -34.33 -5.84
C MET A 1 11.14 -33.88 -4.69
N THR A 2 12.11 -34.69 -4.31
CA THR A 2 13.07 -34.39 -3.24
C THR A 2 14.40 -34.00 -3.85
N ASP A 3 15.19 -33.22 -3.11
CA ASP A 3 16.44 -32.55 -3.50
C ASP A 3 17.59 -33.46 -4.01
N LYS A 4 17.35 -34.77 -4.13
CA LYS A 4 18.34 -35.79 -4.48
C LYS A 4 18.56 -35.98 -5.98
N TYR A 5 17.88 -35.22 -6.85
CA TYR A 5 17.81 -35.55 -8.28
C TYR A 5 18.37 -34.50 -9.26
N SER A 6 18.71 -33.28 -8.84
CA SER A 6 19.40 -32.29 -9.71
C SER A 6 19.85 -31.06 -8.93
N GLU A 7 21.03 -30.49 -9.25
CA GLU A 7 21.60 -29.28 -8.62
C GLU A 7 20.75 -27.98 -8.72
N ASP A 8 19.58 -28.03 -9.34
CA ASP A 8 18.68 -26.88 -9.47
C ASP A 8 17.21 -27.38 -9.56
N ASN A 9 16.74 -27.98 -8.48
CA ASN A 9 15.35 -28.45 -8.38
C ASN A 9 14.35 -27.27 -8.43
N LEU A 10 13.10 -27.53 -8.82
CA LEU A 10 12.06 -26.49 -8.99
C LEU A 10 11.83 -25.65 -7.72
N ILE A 11 11.92 -26.26 -6.54
CA ILE A 11 11.84 -25.59 -5.23
C ILE A 11 12.97 -24.56 -5.12
N SER A 12 14.22 -24.96 -5.34
CA SER A 12 15.38 -24.06 -5.25
C SER A 12 15.30 -22.91 -6.25
N LYS A 13 14.83 -23.18 -7.48
CA LYS A 13 14.59 -22.14 -8.50
C LYS A 13 13.51 -21.16 -8.06
N THR A 14 12.41 -21.67 -7.51
CA THR A 14 11.29 -20.85 -7.05
C THR A 14 11.71 -19.98 -5.87
N GLU A 15 12.47 -20.53 -4.91
CA GLU A 15 12.97 -19.80 -3.76
C GLU A 15 13.94 -18.68 -4.15
N ARG A 16 14.85 -18.96 -5.11
CA ARG A 16 15.72 -17.92 -5.69
C ARG A 16 14.92 -16.82 -6.37
N PHE A 17 13.93 -17.18 -7.20
CA PHE A 17 13.08 -16.21 -7.88
C PHE A 17 12.30 -15.32 -6.89
N LEU A 18 11.70 -15.91 -5.85
CA LEU A 18 11.00 -15.16 -4.82
C LEU A 18 11.94 -14.19 -4.10
N SER A 19 13.13 -14.64 -3.71
CA SER A 19 14.07 -13.85 -2.92
C SER A 19 14.79 -12.75 -3.73
N GLN A 20 15.10 -13.03 -5.00
CA GLN A 20 15.91 -12.14 -5.84
C GLN A 20 15.09 -11.24 -6.76
N SER A 21 13.87 -11.63 -7.12
CA SER A 21 13.05 -10.88 -8.07
C SER A 21 11.79 -10.32 -7.42
N VAL A 22 10.99 -11.16 -6.76
CA VAL A 22 9.71 -10.74 -6.17
C VAL A 22 9.94 -9.83 -4.97
N LEU A 23 10.62 -10.32 -3.93
CA LEU A 23 10.90 -9.60 -2.69
C LEU A 23 12.02 -8.54 -2.81
N LYS A 24 12.28 -8.07 -4.03
CA LYS A 24 13.16 -6.93 -4.34
C LYS A 24 12.42 -5.80 -5.04
N SER A 25 11.18 -6.03 -5.45
CA SER A 25 10.33 -5.05 -6.12
C SER A 25 8.97 -5.00 -5.45
N PHE A 26 8.64 -3.84 -4.88
CA PHE A 26 7.33 -3.59 -4.27
C PHE A 26 6.15 -3.96 -5.19
N LYS A 27 6.25 -3.61 -6.47
CA LYS A 27 5.23 -3.90 -7.48
C LYS A 27 5.08 -5.41 -7.73
N GLU A 28 6.20 -6.14 -7.80
CA GLU A 28 6.17 -7.58 -8.02
C GLU A 28 5.68 -8.34 -6.79
N SER A 29 6.07 -7.91 -5.58
CA SER A 29 5.53 -8.45 -4.32
C SER A 29 4.02 -8.26 -4.21
N LEU A 30 3.48 -7.09 -4.60
CA LEU A 30 2.02 -6.88 -4.64
C LEU A 30 1.33 -7.78 -5.67
N ARG A 31 1.92 -7.96 -6.86
CA ARG A 31 1.38 -8.85 -7.88
C ARG A 31 1.38 -10.31 -7.41
N ALA A 32 2.47 -10.76 -6.80
CA ALA A 32 2.60 -12.10 -6.24
C ALA A 32 1.56 -12.32 -5.14
N LEU A 33 1.38 -11.35 -4.23
CA LEU A 33 0.39 -11.41 -3.17
C LEU A 33 -1.03 -11.56 -3.72
N LYS A 34 -1.42 -10.76 -4.73
CA LYS A 34 -2.73 -10.90 -5.40
C LYS A 34 -2.90 -12.27 -6.07
N SER A 35 -1.84 -12.83 -6.63
CA SER A 35 -1.90 -14.14 -7.29
C SER A 35 -2.14 -15.30 -6.31
N CYS A 36 -1.80 -15.11 -5.03
CA CYS A 36 -2.01 -16.11 -3.98
C CYS A 36 -3.50 -16.40 -3.74
N GLU A 37 -4.40 -15.48 -4.08
CA GLU A 37 -5.86 -15.66 -3.95
C GLU A 37 -6.36 -16.93 -4.64
N ARG A 38 -5.75 -17.30 -5.77
CA ARG A 38 -6.14 -18.48 -6.56
C ARG A 38 -5.60 -19.80 -6.01
N VAL A 39 -4.66 -19.76 -5.08
CA VAL A 39 -3.91 -20.92 -4.55
C VAL A 39 -3.73 -20.83 -3.04
N MET A 40 -4.65 -20.15 -2.35
CA MET A 40 -4.52 -19.73 -0.94
C MET A 40 -4.00 -20.82 0.03
N PRO A 41 -4.61 -22.03 0.10
CA PRO A 41 -4.15 -23.02 1.08
C PRO A 41 -2.71 -23.49 0.82
N LEU A 42 -2.29 -23.52 -0.44
CA LEU A 42 -0.93 -23.89 -0.81
C LEU A 42 0.06 -22.74 -0.55
N ALA A 43 -0.32 -21.51 -0.89
CA ALA A 43 0.53 -20.33 -0.70
C ALA A 43 0.78 -20.03 0.78
N GLU A 44 -0.23 -20.25 1.63
CA GLU A 44 -0.10 -20.15 3.09
C GLU A 44 0.80 -21.24 3.65
N ASN A 45 0.60 -22.50 3.25
CA ASN A 45 1.44 -23.61 3.71
C ASN A 45 2.92 -23.46 3.31
N LEU A 46 3.18 -22.84 2.15
CA LEU A 46 4.54 -22.51 1.69
C LEU A 46 5.08 -21.19 2.27
N GLY A 47 4.29 -20.46 3.06
CA GLY A 47 4.68 -19.19 3.68
C GLY A 47 4.88 -18.03 2.71
N ILE A 48 4.45 -18.14 1.46
CA ILE A 48 4.65 -17.13 0.40
C ILE A 48 3.83 -15.88 0.70
N THR A 49 2.57 -16.07 1.14
CA THR A 49 1.64 -14.99 1.47
C THR A 49 2.22 -14.08 2.55
N GLN A 50 2.69 -14.64 3.66
CA GLN A 50 3.26 -13.88 4.77
C GLN A 50 4.53 -13.12 4.37
N ARG A 51 5.45 -13.77 3.65
CA ARG A 51 6.68 -13.11 3.15
C ARG A 51 6.37 -11.89 2.28
N CYS A 52 5.36 -11.99 1.41
CA CYS A 52 4.93 -10.85 0.58
C CYS A 52 4.31 -9.73 1.42
N ILE A 53 3.50 -10.06 2.42
CA ILE A 53 2.90 -9.08 3.35
C ILE A 53 3.99 -8.35 4.13
N ASP A 54 4.93 -9.08 4.73
CA ASP A 54 6.02 -8.50 5.52
C ASP A 54 6.88 -7.54 4.69
N TYR A 55 7.22 -7.95 3.45
CA TYR A 55 7.96 -7.10 2.53
C TYR A 55 7.16 -5.86 2.14
N VAL A 56 5.88 -6.00 1.79
CA VAL A 56 5.02 -4.86 1.42
C VAL A 56 4.86 -3.90 2.61
N ALA A 57 4.63 -4.42 3.81
CA ALA A 57 4.47 -3.62 5.01
C ALA A 57 5.75 -2.84 5.36
N SER A 58 6.92 -3.50 5.30
CA SER A 58 8.21 -2.85 5.55
C SER A 58 8.59 -1.81 4.49
N HIS A 59 8.16 -1.99 3.24
CA HIS A 59 8.42 -1.02 2.18
C HIS A 59 7.39 0.12 2.11
N ALA A 60 6.15 -0.12 2.55
CA ALA A 60 5.09 0.89 2.56
C ALA A 60 5.35 2.00 3.59
N THR A 61 6.01 1.68 4.70
CA THR A 61 6.39 2.66 5.73
C THR A 61 7.62 3.50 5.36
N SER A 62 8.47 2.99 4.45
CA SER A 62 9.69 3.67 3.99
C SER A 62 9.53 4.42 2.66
N ALA A 63 8.46 4.15 1.91
CA ALA A 63 8.15 4.86 0.69
C ALA A 63 7.59 6.26 0.96
N ASP A 64 7.86 7.20 0.04
CA ASP A 64 7.34 8.55 0.09
C ASP A 64 5.81 8.53 0.34
N PRO A 65 5.31 9.17 1.43
CA PRO A 65 3.89 9.26 1.73
C PRO A 65 3.03 9.74 0.55
N LEU A 66 3.63 10.50 -0.38
CA LEU A 66 2.97 11.00 -1.58
C LEU A 66 2.78 9.94 -2.68
N LEU A 67 3.57 8.84 -2.67
CA LEU A 67 3.51 7.79 -3.69
C LEU A 67 2.22 6.95 -3.59
N PHE A 68 1.69 6.80 -2.38
CA PHE A 68 0.46 6.04 -2.11
C PHE A 68 -0.77 6.90 -1.88
N GLY A 69 -0.63 8.24 -1.94
CA GLY A 69 -1.75 9.18 -1.75
C GLY A 69 -2.37 9.11 -0.36
N TRP A 70 -1.65 8.56 0.62
CA TRP A 70 -2.13 8.46 1.99
C TRP A 70 -1.52 9.58 2.85
N PRO A 71 -2.34 10.37 3.55
CA PRO A 71 -1.84 11.23 4.60
C PRO A 71 -1.45 10.34 5.79
N VAL A 72 -0.21 9.86 5.81
CA VAL A 72 0.35 9.23 7.02
C VAL A 72 0.62 10.37 8.02
N SER A 73 -0.38 10.66 8.87
CA SER A 73 -0.14 11.44 10.07
C SER A 73 0.75 10.61 10.98
N ASN A 74 2.06 10.84 10.92
CA ASN A 74 2.97 10.53 12.02
C ASN A 74 2.61 11.45 13.20
N GLY A 75 1.47 11.18 13.84
CA GLY A 75 1.01 11.84 15.04
C GLY A 75 1.22 10.90 16.22
N GLY A 76 2.42 10.92 16.81
CA GLY A 76 2.58 10.47 18.19
C GLY A 76 1.65 11.28 19.11
N PRO A 77 1.31 10.78 20.31
CA PRO A 77 0.31 11.40 21.17
C PRO A 77 0.88 12.66 21.82
N ASN A 78 1.00 13.76 21.08
CA ASN A 78 1.24 15.08 21.67
C ASN A 78 0.09 16.03 21.33
N ARG A 79 -0.61 16.45 22.38
CA ARG A 79 -1.88 17.17 22.37
C ARG A 79 -1.62 18.65 22.11
N ASN A 80 -1.18 19.02 20.90
CA ASN A 80 -1.04 20.41 20.47
C ASN A 80 -0.59 20.53 18.99
N ALA A 81 -1.45 20.12 18.05
CA ALA A 81 -1.17 20.32 16.62
C ALA A 81 -2.36 20.96 15.87
N ASN A 82 -2.97 22.01 16.44
CA ASN A 82 -3.66 23.00 15.61
C ASN A 82 -2.58 23.82 14.89
N ARG A 83 -2.04 23.34 13.75
CA ARG A 83 -1.41 24.12 12.63
C ARG A 83 -0.43 23.38 11.70
N ALA A 84 -0.27 22.06 11.72
CA ALA A 84 0.69 21.41 10.82
C ALA A 84 0.11 20.90 9.47
N ALA A 85 -1.14 21.23 9.12
CA ALA A 85 -1.74 20.89 7.82
C ALA A 85 -1.59 22.02 6.78
N VAL A 86 -0.45 22.71 6.75
CA VAL A 86 -0.15 23.76 5.77
C VAL A 86 1.31 23.72 5.33
N SER A 87 1.77 22.61 4.75
CA SER A 87 2.85 22.67 3.75
C SER A 87 2.95 21.36 2.96
N ALA A 88 2.08 21.20 1.97
CA ALA A 88 2.48 20.53 0.75
C ALA A 88 2.40 21.59 -0.34
N SER A 89 3.57 21.96 -0.82
CA SER A 89 3.82 23.08 -1.71
C SER A 89 3.08 22.94 -3.03
N SER A 90 2.75 24.11 -3.59
CA SER A 90 2.19 24.36 -4.89
C SER A 90 2.90 23.57 -6.02
N ALA A 91 2.40 22.38 -6.33
CA ALA A 91 2.63 21.69 -7.60
C ALA A 91 1.28 21.25 -8.14
N SER A 92 0.77 22.08 -9.05
CA SER A 92 -0.49 21.90 -9.75
C SER A 92 -0.54 20.55 -10.48
N LYS A 93 -1.26 19.60 -9.91
CA LYS A 93 -1.94 18.48 -10.58
C LYS A 93 -3.06 18.07 -9.64
N ARG A 94 -4.30 18.12 -10.15
CA ARG A 94 -5.53 17.82 -9.40
C ARG A 94 -5.47 16.43 -8.76
N LEU A 95 -4.93 16.32 -7.56
CA LEU A 95 -5.21 15.20 -6.66
C LEU A 95 -6.57 15.48 -6.02
N ILE A 96 -7.56 14.67 -6.38
CA ILE A 96 -8.85 14.62 -5.68
C ILE A 96 -8.56 13.99 -4.32
N LEU A 97 -8.30 14.85 -3.32
CA LEU A 97 -8.15 14.45 -1.93
C LEU A 97 -9.52 13.99 -1.42
N TRP A 98 -9.68 12.68 -1.28
CA TRP A 98 -10.85 12.08 -0.63
C TRP A 98 -10.76 12.32 0.89
N ASN A 99 -11.25 13.47 1.35
CA ASN A 99 -11.34 13.82 2.77
C ASN A 99 -12.62 13.27 3.44
N GLY A 100 -13.02 12.02 3.14
CA GLY A 100 -13.99 11.27 3.96
C GLY A 100 -15.32 11.95 4.35
N ILE A 101 -15.79 12.97 3.63
CA ILE A 101 -17.08 13.63 3.89
C ILE A 101 -17.97 13.44 2.66
N ASN A 102 -19.13 12.84 2.91
CA ASN A 102 -20.09 12.29 1.96
C ASN A 102 -20.32 13.10 0.68
N ALA A 103 -20.29 12.39 -0.44
CA ALA A 103 -20.97 12.78 -1.67
C ALA A 103 -22.49 12.68 -1.48
N ALA A 104 -23.12 13.66 -0.83
CA ALA A 104 -24.55 13.98 -0.93
C ALA A 104 -24.90 15.19 -0.05
N GLY A 105 -25.46 16.25 -0.64
CA GLY A 105 -26.11 17.31 0.15
C GLY A 105 -25.97 18.73 -0.41
N GLU A 106 -26.77 19.04 -1.44
CA GLU A 106 -27.52 20.29 -1.60
C GLU A 106 -26.82 21.64 -1.29
N ARG A 107 -26.39 22.35 -2.34
CA ARG A 107 -26.19 23.81 -2.29
C ARG A 107 -27.55 24.51 -2.11
N ARG A 108 -28.02 24.69 -0.88
CA ARG A 108 -29.08 25.67 -0.58
C ARG A 108 -28.48 27.07 -0.57
N ARG A 109 -28.57 27.74 -1.72
CA ARG A 109 -28.28 29.17 -1.89
C ARG A 109 -29.38 29.98 -1.18
N SER A 110 -29.14 30.41 0.06
CA SER A 110 -30.00 31.38 0.73
C SER A 110 -29.77 32.76 0.11
N LYS A 111 -30.70 33.20 -0.75
CA LYS A 111 -30.86 34.63 -1.06
C LYS A 111 -31.54 35.26 0.14
N HIS A 112 -30.79 36.05 0.91
CA HIS A 112 -31.40 37.00 1.83
C HIS A 112 -32.08 38.07 0.97
N ALA A 113 -33.40 38.14 1.06
CA ALA A 113 -34.18 39.31 0.70
C ALA A 113 -34.14 40.23 1.92
N ASP A 114 -33.61 41.44 1.74
CA ASP A 114 -33.91 42.56 2.64
C ASP A 114 -34.76 43.55 1.84
N SER A 115 -35.83 43.97 2.51
CA SER A 115 -36.87 44.89 2.03
C SER A 115 -36.39 46.33 1.98
#